data_AF-A0A2V7S3G7-F1
#
_entry.id   AF-A0A2V7S3G7-F1
#
_cell.length_a   1.000
_cell.length_b   1.000
_cell.length_c   1.000
_cell.angle_alpha   90.00
_cell.angle_beta   90.00
_cell.angle_gamma   90.00
#
_symmetry.space_group_name_H-M   'P 1'
#
loop_
_entity.id
_entity.type
_entity.pdbx_description
1 polymer ?
#
loop_
_entity_poly.entity_id
_entity_poly.type
_entity_poly.pdbx_seq_one_letter_code
_entity_poly.pdbx_strand_id
1 'polypeptide(L)'
;MSEVKIDFDAAGGVDLSRLERSLGLRGERVAEGRYRVTGGSHEHWVDLYTAAHPRCDCGDHLWRERICKHILAALLREGNERVVEALPTLLARVRAA
;
A
#
# COMPACT_ATOMS: atom_id res chain seq x y z
N MET A 1 9.53 -15.05 -12.74
CA MET A 1 9.00 -13.71 -12.38
C MET A 1 9.90 -13.19 -11.28
N SER A 2 10.63 -12.11 -11.53
CA SER A 2 11.60 -11.57 -10.57
C SER A 2 10.80 -10.86 -9.47
N GLU A 3 10.54 -11.61 -8.41
CA GLU A 3 9.99 -11.10 -7.18
C GLU A 3 11.05 -10.17 -6.56
N VAL A 4 10.81 -8.86 -6.61
CA VAL A 4 11.66 -7.89 -5.91
C VAL A 4 10.79 -7.00 -5.04
N LYS A 5 11.33 -6.83 -3.83
CA LYS A 5 10.63 -6.62 -2.58
C LYS A 5 10.69 -5.15 -2.24
N ILE A 6 9.52 -4.54 -2.03
CA ILE A 6 9.42 -3.36 -1.18
C ILE A 6 10.15 -3.67 0.12
N ASP A 7 11.13 -2.85 0.48
CA ASP A 7 11.85 -3.01 1.73
C ASP A 7 10.98 -2.51 2.89
N PHE A 8 10.03 -3.37 3.28
CA PHE A 8 9.20 -3.14 4.45
C PHE A 8 10.05 -3.05 5.72
N ASP A 9 11.19 -3.73 5.79
CA ASP A 9 11.99 -3.77 7.00
C ASP A 9 12.69 -2.42 7.22
N ALA A 10 13.26 -1.82 6.18
CA ALA A 10 13.75 -0.44 6.21
C ALA A 10 12.62 0.58 6.52
N ALA A 11 11.39 0.28 6.14
CA ALA A 11 10.21 1.11 6.45
C ALA A 11 9.65 0.91 7.87
N GLY A 12 10.22 0.00 8.68
CA GLY A 12 9.73 -0.32 10.04
C GLY A 12 8.55 -1.30 10.06
N GLY A 13 8.38 -2.10 9.02
CA GLY A 13 7.30 -3.06 8.80
C GLY A 13 6.08 -2.47 8.08
N VAL A 14 5.00 -3.25 8.04
CA VAL A 14 3.70 -2.77 7.53
C VAL A 14 3.03 -1.91 8.61
N ASP A 15 2.86 -0.61 8.32
CA ASP A 15 2.14 0.31 9.19
C ASP A 15 0.64 -0.07 9.25
N LEU A 16 0.22 -0.68 10.36
CA LEU A 16 -1.16 -1.18 10.54
C LEU A 16 -2.22 -0.09 10.46
N SER A 17 -1.92 1.14 10.89
CA SER A 17 -2.87 2.26 10.82
C SER A 17 -3.04 2.74 9.38
N ARG A 18 -1.99 2.71 8.56
CA ARG A 18 -2.10 2.95 7.12
C ARG A 18 -2.76 1.80 6.39
N LEU A 19 -2.49 0.55 6.80
CA LEU A 19 -3.12 -0.65 6.24
C LEU A 19 -4.63 -0.60 6.46
N GLU A 20 -5.09 -0.31 7.68
CA GLU A 20 -6.50 -0.14 8.01
C GLU A 20 -7.18 0.88 7.08
N ARG A 21 -6.58 2.06 6.95
CA ARG A 21 -7.09 3.13 6.08
C ARG A 21 -7.05 2.76 4.59
N SER A 22 -6.21 1.81 4.20
CA SER A 22 -6.12 1.33 2.81
C SER A 22 -7.27 0.41 2.44
N LEU A 23 -7.86 -0.30 3.40
CA LEU A 23 -8.98 -1.24 3.17
C LEU A 23 -10.23 -0.54 2.64
N GLY A 24 -10.42 0.74 2.98
CA GLY A 24 -11.52 1.57 2.46
C GLY A 24 -11.28 2.16 1.08
N LEU A 25 -10.11 1.91 0.45
CA LEU A 25 -9.77 2.47 -0.86
C LEU A 25 -10.07 1.48 -2.00
N ARG A 26 -10.43 2.02 -3.15
CA ARG A 26 -10.57 1.27 -4.39
C ARG A 26 -9.36 1.49 -5.27
N GLY A 27 -8.60 0.43 -5.55
CA GLY A 27 -7.50 0.44 -6.51
C GLY A 27 -7.92 -0.22 -7.81
N GLU A 28 -8.00 0.54 -8.90
CA GLU A 28 -8.24 0.07 -10.26
C GLU A 28 -6.91 -0.07 -10.98
N ARG A 29 -6.59 -1.27 -11.47
CA ARG A 29 -5.39 -1.50 -12.30
C ARG A 29 -5.65 -0.91 -13.70
N VAL A 30 -4.84 0.05 -14.12
CA VAL A 30 -4.98 0.71 -15.44
C VAL A 30 -3.94 0.26 -16.47
N ALA A 31 -2.81 -0.26 -15.99
CA ALA A 31 -1.70 -0.83 -16.75
C ALA A 31 -0.85 -1.64 -15.76
N GLU A 32 0.19 -2.35 -16.24
CA GLU A 32 0.89 -3.40 -15.46
C GLU A 32 1.18 -3.03 -14.00
N GLY A 33 2.24 -2.35 -13.57
CA GLY A 33 2.37 -1.93 -12.17
C GLY A 33 1.55 -0.69 -11.79
N ARG A 34 0.51 -0.27 -12.53
CA ARG A 34 -0.14 1.05 -12.33
C ARG A 34 -1.57 0.96 -11.85
N TYR A 35 -1.85 1.74 -10.81
CA TYR A 35 -3.17 1.83 -10.21
C TYR A 35 -3.66 3.26 -10.11
N ARG A 36 -4.95 3.42 -10.41
CA ARG A 36 -5.73 4.57 -9.99
C ARG A 36 -6.41 4.22 -8.67
N VAL A 37 -6.11 4.97 -7.61
CA VAL A 37 -6.65 4.75 -6.27
C VAL A 37 -7.64 5.84 -5.89
N THR A 38 -8.85 5.45 -5.52
CA THR A 38 -9.96 6.33 -5.13
C THR A 38 -10.57 5.92 -3.78
N GLY A 39 -11.53 6.70 -3.27
CA GLY A 39 -12.14 6.51 -1.94
C GLY A 39 -11.47 7.34 -0.82
N GLY A 40 -10.44 8.12 -1.15
CA GLY A 40 -9.90 9.18 -0.30
C GLY A 40 -10.54 10.54 -0.59
N SER A 41 -9.97 11.61 -0.04
CA SER A 41 -10.36 12.99 -0.37
C SER A 41 -10.03 13.39 -1.81
N HIS A 42 -8.99 12.78 -2.38
CA HIS A 42 -8.58 12.96 -3.76
C HIS A 42 -8.23 11.59 -4.35
N GLU A 43 -8.33 11.49 -5.68
CA GLU A 43 -7.74 10.36 -6.40
C GLU A 43 -6.22 10.47 -6.43
N HIS A 44 -5.56 9.31 -6.47
CA HIS A 44 -4.10 9.22 -6.47
C HIS A 44 -3.64 8.14 -7.43
N TRP A 45 -2.54 8.42 -8.12
CA TRP A 45 -1.87 7.45 -8.98
C TRP A 45 -0.76 6.73 -8.22
N VAL A 46 -0.70 5.41 -8.39
CA VAL A 46 0.30 4.54 -7.77
C VAL A 46 1.02 3.76 -8.86
N ASP A 47 2.34 3.84 -8.83
CA ASP A 47 3.25 3.11 -9.71
C ASP A 47 4.09 2.13 -8.88
N LEU A 48 3.90 0.84 -9.13
CA LEU A 48 4.64 -0.29 -8.57
C LEU A 48 5.65 -0.88 -9.58
N TYR A 49 5.81 -0.26 -10.76
CA TYR A 49 6.64 -0.76 -11.85
C TYR A 49 8.12 -0.92 -11.49
N THR A 50 8.67 0.00 -10.70
CA THR A 50 10.04 -0.13 -10.23
C THR A 50 10.03 -0.97 -8.97
N ALA A 51 10.53 -2.19 -9.09
CA ALA A 51 10.43 -3.23 -8.06
C ALA A 51 11.13 -2.89 -6.72
N ALA A 52 11.86 -1.77 -6.65
CA ALA A 52 12.52 -1.28 -5.44
C ALA A 52 11.88 -0.01 -4.83
N HIS A 53 11.06 0.74 -5.58
CA HIS A 53 10.59 2.07 -5.15
C HIS A 53 9.14 2.29 -5.58
N PRO A 54 8.13 1.89 -4.78
CA PRO A 54 6.76 2.22 -5.10
C PRO A 54 6.57 3.73 -5.06
N ARG A 55 5.87 4.30 -6.04
CA ARG A 55 5.57 5.73 -6.11
C ARG A 55 4.09 5.99 -5.95
N CYS A 56 3.76 7.05 -5.24
CA CYS A 56 2.42 7.61 -5.18
C CYS A 56 2.49 9.13 -5.21
N ASP A 57 1.58 9.75 -5.95
CA ASP A 57 1.49 11.22 -6.06
C ASP A 57 0.88 11.89 -4.81
N CYS A 58 0.50 11.14 -3.78
CA CYS A 58 -0.08 11.70 -2.56
C CYS A 58 0.96 12.38 -1.67
N GLY A 59 0.55 13.43 -0.96
CA GLY A 59 1.44 14.15 -0.04
C GLY A 59 2.07 13.28 1.06
N ASP A 60 1.37 12.26 1.60
CA ASP A 60 1.97 11.39 2.64
C ASP A 60 3.18 10.61 2.11
N HIS A 61 3.20 10.26 0.82
CA HIS A 61 4.36 9.63 0.19
C HIS A 61 5.43 10.67 -0.17
N LEU A 62 5.04 11.76 -0.85
CA LEU A 62 5.97 12.79 -1.32
C LEU A 62 6.76 13.47 -0.19
N TRP A 63 6.14 13.72 0.97
CA TRP A 63 6.77 14.47 2.06
C TRP A 63 7.48 13.59 3.10
N ARG A 64 7.15 12.29 3.16
CA ARG A 64 7.64 11.40 4.24
C ARG A 64 8.38 10.19 3.71
N GLU A 65 8.50 10.04 2.39
CA GLU A 65 9.17 8.93 1.70
C GLU A 65 8.75 7.55 2.22
N ARG A 66 7.47 7.43 2.61
CA ARG A 66 6.92 6.24 3.27
C ARG A 66 5.92 5.51 2.38
N ILE A 67 5.75 4.24 2.67
CA ILE A 67 4.66 3.42 2.12
C ILE A 67 3.34 4.00 2.62
N CYS A 68 2.66 4.76 1.76
CA CYS A 68 1.39 5.39 2.08
C CYS A 68 0.22 4.39 1.96
N LYS A 69 -0.96 4.78 2.46
CA LYS A 69 -2.18 3.95 2.36
C LYS A 69 -2.57 3.59 0.91
N HIS A 70 -2.26 4.43 -0.07
CA HIS A 70 -2.59 4.16 -1.48
C HIS A 70 -1.68 3.07 -2.05
N ILE A 71 -0.38 3.09 -1.71
CA ILE A 71 0.56 2.02 -2.06
C ILE A 71 0.11 0.70 -1.43
N LEU A 72 -0.27 0.70 -0.15
CA LEU A 72 -0.81 -0.50 0.50
C LEU A 72 -2.09 -1.01 -0.17
N ALA A 73 -2.98 -0.11 -0.59
CA ALA A 73 -4.19 -0.49 -1.32
C ALA A 73 -3.86 -1.17 -2.66
N ALA A 74 -2.88 -0.64 -3.41
CA ALA A 74 -2.42 -1.26 -4.65
C ALA A 74 -1.75 -2.63 -4.39
N LEU A 75 -0.90 -2.74 -3.37
CA LEU A 75 -0.23 -3.99 -3.01
C LEU A 75 -1.18 -5.09 -2.54
N LEU A 76 -2.27 -4.74 -1.86
CA LEU A 76 -3.34 -5.69 -1.56
C LEU A 76 -3.98 -6.25 -2.85
N ARG A 77 -4.08 -5.46 -3.92
CA ARG A 77 -4.58 -5.91 -5.23
C ARG A 77 -3.57 -6.76 -5.99
N GLU A 78 -2.29 -6.56 -5.74
CA GLU A 78 -1.21 -7.44 -6.22
C GLU A 78 -1.09 -8.75 -5.41
N GLY A 79 -1.80 -8.85 -4.27
CA GLY A 79 -1.63 -9.98 -3.35
C GLY A 79 -0.26 -10.03 -2.70
N ASN A 80 0.37 -8.86 -2.46
CA ASN A 80 1.69 -8.80 -1.85
C ASN A 80 1.69 -9.52 -0.48
N GLU A 81 2.50 -10.57 -0.36
CA GLU A 81 2.46 -11.50 0.77
C GLU A 81 2.65 -10.79 2.11
N ARG A 82 3.64 -9.88 2.22
CA ARG A 82 3.91 -9.12 3.46
C ARG A 82 2.71 -8.29 3.91
N VAL A 83 1.97 -7.70 2.98
CA VAL A 83 0.78 -6.90 3.29
C VAL A 83 -0.39 -7.81 3.68
N VAL A 84 -0.55 -8.95 3.02
CA VAL A 84 -1.59 -9.96 3.35
C VAL A 84 -1.33 -10.58 4.73
N GLU A 85 -0.08 -10.94 5.04
CA GLU A 85 0.35 -11.47 6.33
C GLU A 85 0.13 -10.50 7.50
N ALA A 86 0.05 -9.19 7.23
CA ALA A 86 -0.23 -8.17 8.24
C ALA A 86 -1.73 -8.06 8.59
N LEU A 87 -2.64 -8.61 7.76
CA LEU A 87 -4.09 -8.50 7.96
C LEU A 87 -4.59 -9.18 9.25
N PRO A 88 -4.13 -10.40 9.64
CA PRO A 88 -4.53 -11.00 10.91
C PRO A 88 -4.17 -10.15 12.12
N THR A 89 -2.99 -9.52 12.12
CA THR A 89 -2.57 -8.61 13.21
C THR A 89 -3.44 -7.36 13.27
N LEU A 90 -3.77 -6.78 12.11
CA LEU A 90 -4.73 -5.67 12.04
C LEU A 90 -6.10 -6.07 12.60
N LEU A 91 -6.62 -7.23 12.18
CA LEU A 91 -7.93 -7.72 12.64
C LEU A 91 -7.94 -7.94 14.15
N ALA A 92 -6.87 -8.52 14.71
CA ALA A 92 -6.73 -8.69 16.16
C ALA A 92 -6.75 -7.35 16.90
N ARG A 93 -6.03 -6.35 16.38
CA ARG A 93 -6.02 -4.98 16.94
C ARG A 93 -7.40 -4.34 16.93
N VAL A 94 -8.12 -4.42 15.81
CA VAL A 94 -9.46 -3.81 15.68
C VAL A 94 -10.48 -4.47 16.61
N ARG A 95 -10.38 -5.78 16.85
CA ARG A 95 -11.26 -6.50 17.79
C ARG A 95 -11.00 -6.17 19.26
N ALA A 96 -9.80 -5.68 19.58
CA ALA A 96 -9.40 -5.33 20.94
C ALA A 96 -9.65 -3.85 21.29
N ALA A 97 -10.05 -3.04 20.30
CA ALA A 97 -10.38 -1.62 20.44
C ALA A 97 -11.88 -1.44 20.75
#